data_AF-A0A508X3B1-F1
#
_entry.id   AF-A0A508X3B1-F1
#
_cell.length_a   1.000
_cell.length_b   1.000
_cell.length_c   1.000
_cell.angle_alpha   90.00
_cell.angle_beta   90.00
_cell.angle_gamma   90.00
#
_symmetry.space_group_name_H-M   'P 1'
#
loop_
_entity.id
_entity.type
_entity.pdbx_description
1 polymer ?
#
loop_
_entity_poly.entity_id
_entity_poly.type
_entity_poly.pdbx_seq_one_letter_code
_entity_poly.pdbx_strand_id
1 'polypeptide(L)'
;MPVKIGSESFRTKKDAIRHCRAILYRQPLETEIEGEDAEFVHAVFNLRTDKVAELGTRTIVRFLRKLHRHNTPGFFAELSDGTFLDFSFMKAINTLPRASVAGGAVAADTL
;
A
#
# COMPACT_ATOMS: atom_id res chain seq x y z
N MET A 1 -0.11 -10.06 -13.42
CA MET A 1 1.23 -9.44 -13.50
C MET A 1 1.82 -9.39 -12.10
N PRO A 2 3.07 -9.84 -11.94
CA PRO A 2 3.80 -9.69 -10.70
C PRO A 2 3.92 -8.21 -10.29
N VAL A 3 3.96 -7.95 -9.00
CA VAL A 3 4.19 -6.62 -8.45
C VAL A 3 5.24 -6.70 -7.35
N LYS A 4 6.07 -5.66 -7.25
CA LYS A 4 7.06 -5.49 -6.19
C LYS A 4 6.68 -4.29 -5.34
N ILE A 5 6.69 -4.45 -4.03
CA ILE A 5 6.42 -3.39 -3.05
C ILE A 5 7.49 -3.51 -1.96
N GLY A 6 8.38 -2.52 -1.86
CA GLY A 6 9.55 -2.62 -0.98
C GLY A 6 10.44 -3.81 -1.36
N SER A 7 10.78 -4.64 -0.37
CA SER A 7 11.53 -5.89 -0.54
C SER A 7 10.68 -7.05 -1.04
N GLU A 8 9.35 -6.98 -0.93
CA GLU A 8 8.45 -8.09 -1.22
C GLU A 8 8.01 -8.15 -2.69
N SER A 9 7.88 -9.38 -3.20
CA SER A 9 7.41 -9.68 -4.55
C SER A 9 6.15 -10.55 -4.50
N PHE A 10 5.10 -10.10 -5.19
CA PHE A 10 3.82 -10.80 -5.26
C PHE A 10 3.54 -11.25 -6.69
N ARG A 11 2.90 -12.41 -6.83
CA ARG A 11 2.50 -12.93 -8.15
C ARG A 11 1.45 -12.04 -8.82
N THR A 12 0.57 -11.44 -8.01
CA THR A 12 -0.50 -10.55 -8.47
C THR A 12 -0.76 -9.41 -7.48
N LYS A 13 -1.43 -8.35 -7.95
CA LYS A 13 -2.00 -7.30 -7.07
C LYS A 13 -2.94 -7.86 -6.01
N LYS A 14 -3.71 -8.91 -6.35
CA LYS A 14 -4.62 -9.57 -5.43
C LYS A 14 -3.88 -10.20 -4.25
N ASP A 15 -2.67 -10.72 -4.49
CA ASP A 15 -1.83 -11.28 -3.43
C ASP A 15 -1.24 -10.18 -2.54
N ALA A 16 -0.80 -9.06 -3.11
CA ALA A 16 -0.39 -7.87 -2.34
C ALA A 16 -1.53 -7.32 -1.47
N ILE A 17 -2.77 -7.25 -2.01
CA ILE A 17 -3.97 -6.84 -1.26
C ILE A 17 -4.25 -7.81 -0.11
N ARG A 18 -4.10 -9.11 -0.35
CA ARG A 18 -4.29 -10.15 0.67
C ARG A 18 -3.26 -10.01 1.79
N HIS A 19 -2.02 -9.72 1.44
CA HIS A 19 -0.95 -9.47 2.41
C HIS A 19 -1.23 -8.22 3.26
N CYS A 20 -1.62 -7.10 2.64
CA CYS A 20 -2.05 -5.90 3.38
C CYS A 20 -3.19 -6.20 4.35
N ARG A 21 -4.20 -6.97 3.93
CA ARG A 21 -5.29 -7.40 4.83
C ARG A 21 -4.77 -8.27 5.96
N ALA A 22 -3.87 -9.21 5.69
CA ALA A 22 -3.29 -10.06 6.72
C ALA A 22 -2.59 -9.22 7.80
N ILE A 23 -1.82 -8.18 7.43
CA ILE A 23 -1.19 -7.25 8.39
C ILE A 23 -2.26 -6.47 9.17
N LEU A 24 -3.26 -5.92 8.48
CA LEU A 24 -4.30 -5.08 9.09
C LEU A 24 -5.13 -5.81 10.15
N TYR A 25 -5.35 -7.11 9.97
CA TYR A 25 -6.15 -7.95 10.86
C TYR A 25 -5.32 -8.88 11.77
N ARG A 26 -3.99 -8.79 11.74
CA ARG A 26 -3.10 -9.68 12.52
C ARG A 26 -3.22 -9.48 14.02
N GLN A 27 -3.38 -8.22 14.44
CA GLN A 27 -3.42 -7.80 15.84
C GLN A 27 -4.61 -6.85 16.05
N PRO A 28 -5.03 -6.61 17.32
CA PRO A 28 -6.10 -5.68 17.65
C PRO A 28 -5.88 -4.28 17.08
N LEU A 29 -6.96 -3.52 16.91
CA LEU A 29 -6.86 -2.10 16.56
C LEU A 29 -6.21 -1.31 17.70
N GLU A 30 -5.74 -0.11 17.38
CA GLU A 30 -4.95 0.78 18.24
C GLU A 30 -3.58 0.19 18.67
N THR A 31 -3.10 -0.83 17.94
CA THR A 31 -1.76 -1.39 18.13
C THR A 31 -0.80 -0.95 17.04
N GLU A 32 0.47 -0.86 17.41
CA GLU A 32 1.58 -0.57 16.52
C GLU A 32 1.84 -1.73 15.56
N ILE A 33 2.20 -1.37 14.34
CA ILE A 33 2.71 -2.28 13.33
C ILE A 33 4.23 -2.20 13.42
N GLU A 34 4.87 -3.32 13.73
CA GLU A 34 6.30 -3.40 14.05
C GLU A 34 7.05 -4.33 13.07
N GLY A 35 8.38 -4.23 13.07
CA GLY A 35 9.27 -5.11 12.31
C GLY A 35 9.04 -5.06 10.80
N GLU A 36 9.13 -6.21 10.14
CA GLU A 36 9.01 -6.33 8.67
C GLU A 36 7.65 -5.83 8.15
N ASP A 37 6.57 -6.00 8.92
CA ASP A 37 5.25 -5.46 8.54
C ASP A 37 5.29 -3.92 8.47
N ALA A 38 6.03 -3.26 9.38
CA ALA A 38 6.14 -1.81 9.39
C ALA A 38 6.90 -1.30 8.17
N GLU A 39 7.99 -1.97 7.81
CA GLU A 39 8.77 -1.68 6.60
C GLU A 39 7.93 -1.87 5.34
N PHE A 40 7.16 -2.96 5.28
CA PHE A 40 6.24 -3.22 4.18
C PHE A 40 5.13 -2.15 4.08
N VAL A 41 4.49 -1.82 5.19
CA VAL A 41 3.43 -0.79 5.24
C VAL A 41 3.98 0.58 4.87
N HIS A 42 5.23 0.89 5.23
CA HIS A 42 5.92 2.09 4.77
C HIS A 42 6.14 2.08 3.25
N ALA A 43 6.54 0.95 2.66
CA ALA A 43 6.67 0.81 1.22
C ALA A 43 5.31 0.99 0.51
N VAL A 44 4.22 0.49 1.08
CA VAL A 44 2.86 0.72 0.57
C VAL A 44 2.46 2.19 0.69
N PHE A 45 2.81 2.86 1.79
CA PHE A 45 2.58 4.29 1.99
C PHE A 45 3.25 5.11 0.88
N ASN A 46 4.50 4.79 0.54
CA ASN A 46 5.27 5.51 -0.48
C ASN A 46 4.71 5.39 -1.90
N LEU A 47 3.81 4.44 -2.17
CA LEU A 47 3.06 4.37 -3.43
C LEU A 47 1.98 5.47 -3.55
N ARG A 48 1.63 6.13 -2.45
CA ARG A 48 0.66 7.23 -2.39
C ARG A 48 1.40 8.56 -2.43
N THR A 49 1.81 8.97 -3.62
CA THR A 49 2.52 10.24 -3.84
C THR A 49 1.76 11.45 -3.29
N ASP A 50 0.43 11.42 -3.30
CA ASP A 50 -0.42 12.43 -2.68
C ASP A 50 -0.24 12.51 -1.15
N LYS A 51 -0.13 11.35 -0.49
CA LYS A 51 0.09 11.26 0.95
C LYS A 51 1.53 11.53 1.36
N VAL A 52 2.49 11.12 0.53
CA VAL A 52 3.90 11.50 0.70
C VAL A 52 4.05 13.02 0.61
N ALA A 53 3.39 13.67 -0.35
CA ALA A 53 3.39 15.14 -0.44
C ALA A 53 2.70 15.78 0.78
N GLU A 54 1.62 15.18 1.28
CA GLU A 54 0.91 15.65 2.47
C GLU A 54 1.78 15.60 3.74
N LEU A 55 2.82 14.75 3.82
CA LEU A 55 3.76 14.76 4.97
C LEU A 55 4.41 16.13 5.18
N GLY A 56 4.76 16.85 4.09
CA GLY A 56 5.50 18.10 4.18
C GLY A 56 6.86 17.90 4.86
N THR A 57 7.12 18.64 5.94
CA THR A 57 8.37 18.56 6.73
C THR A 57 8.32 17.53 7.87
N ARG A 58 7.19 16.85 8.07
CA ARG A 58 6.97 15.92 9.17
C ARG A 58 7.52 14.54 8.83
N THR A 59 7.96 13.82 9.85
CA THR A 59 8.42 12.43 9.69
C THR A 59 7.40 11.46 10.26
N ILE A 60 7.34 10.26 9.67
CA ILE A 60 6.55 9.16 10.23
C ILE A 60 7.29 8.61 11.44
N VAL A 61 6.61 8.55 12.59
CA VAL A 61 7.12 7.99 13.85
C VAL A 61 6.84 6.49 13.90
N ARG A 62 5.61 6.10 13.57
CA ARG A 62 5.17 4.69 13.55
C ARG A 62 3.91 4.50 12.71
N PHE A 63 3.59 3.24 12.44
CA PHE A 63 2.33 2.85 11.79
C PHE A 63 1.40 2.16 12.77
N LEU A 64 0.11 2.48 12.67
CA LEU A 64 -0.95 1.96 13.53
C LEU A 64 -2.08 1.35 12.71
N ARG A 65 -2.77 0.39 13.32
CA ARG A 65 -4.07 -0.12 12.85
C ARG A 65 -5.16 0.64 13.59
N LYS A 66 -5.99 1.46 12.92
CA LYS A 66 -7.06 2.21 13.60
C LYS A 66 -8.37 2.12 12.83
N LEU A 67 -9.49 2.41 13.49
CA LEU A 67 -10.76 2.62 12.79
C LEU A 67 -10.73 3.97 12.07
N HIS A 68 -10.99 3.94 10.77
CA HIS A 68 -11.33 5.15 10.03
C HIS A 68 -12.75 5.63 10.41
N ARG A 69 -13.09 6.88 10.09
CA ARG A 69 -14.37 7.55 10.45
C ARG A 69 -15.67 6.83 10.04
N HIS A 70 -15.56 5.80 9.19
CA HIS A 70 -16.67 4.97 8.72
C HIS A 70 -16.66 3.57 9.34
N ASN A 71 -16.01 3.38 10.49
CA ASN A 71 -15.86 2.11 11.21
C ASN A 71 -15.18 1.00 10.39
N THR A 72 -14.30 1.38 9.46
CA THR A 72 -13.49 0.43 8.69
C THR A 72 -12.04 0.50 9.15
N PRO A 73 -11.41 -0.64 9.51
CA PRO A 73 -9.99 -0.67 9.82
C PRO A 73 -9.13 -0.12 8.68
N GLY A 74 -8.11 0.65 9.02
CA GLY A 74 -7.16 1.24 8.09
C GLY A 74 -5.76 1.40 8.69
N PHE A 75 -4.80 1.69 7.83
CA PHE A 75 -3.44 2.06 8.24
C PHE A 75 -3.35 3.55 8.48
N PHE A 76 -2.69 3.92 9.56
CA PHE A 76 -2.42 5.29 9.94
C PHE A 76 -0.92 5.45 10.18
N ALA A 77 -0.34 6.51 9.64
CA ALA A 77 0.98 6.99 10.02
C ALA A 77 0.81 8.01 11.15
N GLU A 78 1.44 7.77 12.30
CA GLU A 78 1.63 8.80 13.32
C GLU A 78 2.82 9.67 12.93
N LEU A 79 2.63 10.98 12.96
CA LEU A 79 3.63 11.95 12.51
C LEU A 79 4.37 12.57 13.71
N SER A 80 5.53 13.18 13.45
CA SER A 80 6.37 13.82 14.47
C SER A 80 5.71 14.98 15.23
N ASP A 81 4.59 15.51 14.73
CA ASP A 81 3.78 16.55 15.39
C ASP A 81 2.60 15.96 16.22
N GLY A 82 2.53 14.62 16.33
CA GLY A 82 1.46 13.90 17.03
C GLY A 82 0.17 13.76 16.23
N THR A 83 0.10 14.28 15.01
CA THR A 83 -1.05 14.09 14.13
C THR A 83 -1.02 12.73 13.45
N PHE A 84 -2.17 12.31 12.92
CA PHE A 84 -2.29 11.06 12.17
C PHE A 84 -2.68 11.33 10.73
N LEU A 85 -2.12 10.52 9.84
CA LEU A 85 -2.45 10.55 8.43
C LEU A 85 -2.88 9.14 7.99
N ASP A 86 -4.10 9.03 7.52
CA ASP A 86 -4.69 7.78 7.06
C ASP A 86 -4.33 7.52 5.60
N PHE A 87 -4.20 6.25 5.22
CA PHE A 87 -4.07 5.89 3.83
C PHE A 87 -4.70 4.54 3.49
N SER A 88 -5.24 4.48 2.27
CA SER A 88 -5.84 3.26 1.72
C SER A 88 -4.81 2.47 0.93
N PHE A 89 -4.46 1.28 1.43
CA PHE A 89 -3.61 0.32 0.70
C PHE A 89 -4.26 -0.11 -0.63
N MET A 90 -5.60 -0.13 -0.71
CA MET A 90 -6.31 -0.40 -1.96
C MET A 90 -6.01 0.66 -3.02
N LYS A 91 -6.06 1.95 -2.65
CA LYS A 91 -5.67 3.03 -3.55
C LYS A 91 -4.19 2.94 -3.94
N ALA A 92 -3.32 2.63 -2.98
CA ALA A 92 -1.89 2.46 -3.21
C ALA A 92 -1.60 1.35 -4.25
N ILE A 93 -2.13 0.13 -4.06
CA ILE A 93 -1.87 -0.99 -4.98
C ILE A 93 -2.51 -0.76 -6.35
N ASN A 94 -3.58 0.03 -6.43
CA ASN A 94 -4.21 0.37 -7.69
C ASN A 94 -3.38 1.32 -8.56
N THR A 95 -2.43 2.09 -8.01
CA THR A 95 -1.51 2.93 -8.80
C THR A 95 -0.48 2.12 -9.57
N LEU A 96 -0.16 0.90 -9.12
CA LEU A 96 0.79 0.03 -9.81
C LEU A 96 0.33 -0.28 -11.24
N PRO A 97 1.23 -0.58 -12.19
CA PRO A 97 0.83 -0.90 -13.55
C PRO A 97 -0.12 -2.10 -13.58
N ARG A 98 -1.09 -2.07 -14.50
CA ARG A 98 -1.91 -3.25 -14.80
C ARG A 98 -1.11 -4.17 -15.72
N ALA A 99 -1.44 -5.46 -15.70
CA ALA A 99 -0.94 -6.36 -16.74
C ALA A 99 -1.34 -5.77 -18.10
N SER A 100 -0.37 -5.46 -18.96
CA SER A 100 -0.66 -5.18 -20.36
C SER A 100 -1.40 -6.39 -20.91
N VAL A 101 -2.60 -6.17 -21.45
CA VAL A 101 -3.31 -7.20 -22.19
C VAL A 101 -2.51 -7.36 -23.48
N ALA A 102 -1.57 -8.31 -23.51
CA ALA A 102 -0.89 -8.67 -24.73
C ALA A 102 -1.93 -9.38 -25.62
N GLY A 103 -2.55 -8.60 -26.51
CA GLY A 103 -3.62 -9.06 -27.39
C GLY A 103 -3.54 -8.39 -28.74
N GLY A 104 -2.82 -9.04 -29.66
CA GLY A 104 -3.20 -9.14 -31.08
C GLY A 104 -2.88 -7.97 -32.01
N ALA A 105 -1.69 -8.00 -32.61
CA ALA A 105 -1.54 -7.62 -34.01
C ALA A 105 -0.69 -8.70 -34.69
N VAL A 106 -1.39 -9.65 -35.30
CA VAL A 106 -0.84 -10.62 -36.25
C VAL A 106 -0.17 -9.86 -37.40
N ALA A 107 1.01 -10.34 -37.79
CA ALA A 107 1.68 -9.95 -39.01
C ALA A 107 0.73 -10.10 -40.21
N ALA A 108 0.50 -9.01 -40.92
CA ALA A 108 0.10 -9.07 -42.31
C ALA A 108 1.38 -8.96 -43.13
N ASP A 109 1.89 -10.12 -43.51
CA ASP A 109 2.75 -10.29 -44.67
C ASP A 109 2.01 -9.66 -45.86
N THR A 110 2.65 -8.74 -46.57
CA THR A 110 2.22 -8.39 -47.92
C THR A 110 3.48 -8.19 -48.76
N LEU A 111 3.60 -9.15 -49.67
CA LEU A 111 4.48 -9.32 -50.83
C LEU A 111 4.99 -8.01 -51.45
#